data_AF-A0A381NMD4-F1
#
_entry.id   AF-A0A381NMD4-F1
#
_cell.length_a   1.000
_cell.length_b   1.000
_cell.length_c   1.000
_cell.angle_alpha   90.00
_cell.angle_beta   90.00
_cell.angle_gamma   90.00
#
_symmetry.space_group_name_H-M   'P 1'
#
loop_
_entity.id
_entity.type
_entity.pdbx_description
1 polymer ?
#
loop_
_entity_poly.entity_id
_entity_poly.type
_entity_poly.pdbx_seq_one_letter_code
_entity_poly.pdbx_strand_id
1 'polypeptide(L)'
;MHASLTSIQTTFNTTPRILLAVFTISCSLATSAIADSFPAEKGEILITPLVHSSVQVEYLDTIVQIDPWGVVGLSNAKSAQLILVTDSPGHHLDADSIEKLSQSDTSVVIAKNGLPQIPDGVVMANGETIVLSGVTIEAVAAYDIIPGAPEHPKGDANGYVVTLGGERLFFAGVTECVDEVKALVGIDVAFMPMNIPRGRMTPSAAAECTKILNPDVVYTYHYDQGWARQLDNPDFISPELPGGLTVAQSLDLFEKELEESGIEYRRSNWYPSKR
;
A
#
# COMPACT_ATOMS: atom_id res chain seq x y z
N MET A 1 -21.35 -79.85 35.37
CA MET A 1 -21.37 -79.35 36.76
C MET A 1 -21.68 -77.86 36.68
N HIS A 2 -22.94 -77.43 36.50
CA HIS A 2 -23.90 -77.13 37.57
C HIS A 2 -23.29 -76.34 38.73
N ALA A 3 -23.51 -75.03 38.78
CA ALA A 3 -24.42 -74.43 39.76
C ALA A 3 -24.56 -72.92 39.52
N SER A 4 -25.82 -72.51 39.49
CA SER A 4 -26.35 -71.14 39.47
C SER A 4 -26.11 -70.45 40.81
N LEU A 5 -26.22 -69.12 40.86
CA LEU A 5 -27.12 -68.38 41.78
C LEU A 5 -27.04 -66.86 41.57
N THR A 6 -28.11 -66.34 40.97
CA THR A 6 -28.87 -65.12 41.32
C THR A 6 -28.13 -63.86 41.79
N SER A 7 -28.10 -62.86 40.91
CA SER A 7 -27.82 -61.45 41.21
C SER A 7 -29.13 -60.64 41.17
N ILE A 8 -29.32 -59.81 42.20
CA ILE A 8 -30.47 -58.93 42.44
C ILE A 8 -30.36 -57.70 41.54
N GLN A 9 -31.38 -57.43 40.73
CA GLN A 9 -31.48 -56.22 39.90
C GLN A 9 -31.87 -55.01 40.78
N THR A 10 -30.98 -54.03 40.89
CA THR A 10 -31.30 -52.66 41.32
C THR A 10 -31.28 -51.75 40.09
N THR A 11 -32.45 -51.19 39.76
CA THR A 11 -32.62 -50.23 38.67
C THR A 11 -32.16 -48.84 39.11
N PHE A 12 -31.09 -48.32 38.51
CA PHE A 12 -30.70 -46.91 38.62
C PHE A 12 -31.33 -46.11 37.48
N ASN A 13 -32.25 -45.21 37.81
CA ASN A 13 -32.77 -44.19 36.89
C ASN A 13 -31.71 -43.11 36.68
N THR A 14 -31.13 -43.05 35.49
CA THR A 14 -30.25 -41.95 35.05
C THR A 14 -31.08 -40.90 34.28
N THR A 15 -31.34 -39.76 34.90
CA THR A 15 -31.82 -38.56 34.18
C THR A 15 -30.66 -37.94 33.39
N PRO A 16 -30.77 -37.72 32.07
CA PRO A 16 -29.71 -37.11 31.29
C PRO A 16 -29.69 -35.60 31.54
N ARG A 17 -28.57 -35.08 32.02
CA ARG A 17 -28.30 -33.63 32.05
C ARG A 17 -27.86 -33.22 30.64
N ILE A 18 -28.75 -32.56 29.91
CA ILE A 18 -28.42 -31.91 28.64
C ILE A 18 -27.61 -30.66 28.97
N LEU A 19 -26.32 -30.68 28.61
CA LEU A 19 -25.43 -29.53 28.72
C LEU A 19 -25.68 -28.63 27.50
N LEU A 20 -26.37 -27.50 27.71
CA LEU A 20 -26.59 -26.50 26.66
C LEU A 20 -25.30 -25.68 26.50
N ALA A 21 -24.50 -25.99 25.48
CA ALA A 21 -23.34 -25.19 25.12
C ALA A 21 -23.81 -23.88 24.47
N VAL A 22 -23.65 -22.76 25.17
CA VAL A 22 -23.86 -21.42 24.61
C VAL A 22 -22.62 -21.05 23.81
N PHE A 23 -22.70 -21.16 22.48
CA PHE A 23 -21.66 -20.65 21.59
C PHE A 23 -21.83 -19.13 21.48
N THR A 24 -21.02 -18.36 22.21
CA THR A 24 -20.87 -16.92 21.97
C THR A 24 -20.12 -16.73 20.67
N ILE A 25 -20.83 -16.38 19.61
CA ILE A 25 -20.24 -15.89 18.37
C ILE A 25 -19.66 -14.51 18.67
N SER A 26 -18.35 -14.45 18.96
CA SER A 26 -17.61 -13.20 18.88
C SER A 26 -17.52 -12.82 17.41
N CYS A 27 -18.41 -11.93 16.96
CA CYS A 27 -18.26 -11.25 15.69
C CYS A 27 -17.15 -10.21 15.87
N SER A 28 -15.91 -10.60 15.52
CA SER A 28 -14.81 -9.66 15.38
C SER A 28 -15.13 -8.77 14.19
N LEU A 29 -15.59 -7.54 14.42
CA LEU A 29 -15.63 -6.50 13.40
C LEU A 29 -14.17 -6.18 13.05
N ALA A 30 -13.64 -6.86 12.03
CA ALA A 30 -12.45 -6.39 11.34
C ALA A 30 -12.85 -5.10 10.62
N THR A 31 -12.32 -3.97 11.07
CA THR A 31 -12.45 -2.70 10.35
C THR A 31 -11.69 -2.87 9.03
N SER A 32 -12.40 -3.18 7.95
CA SER A 32 -11.84 -3.11 6.61
C SER A 32 -11.37 -1.68 6.37
N ALA A 33 -10.22 -1.51 5.72
CA ALA A 33 -9.85 -0.21 5.17
C ALA A 33 -11.02 0.27 4.29
N ILE A 34 -11.52 1.46 4.56
CA ILE A 34 -12.64 2.03 3.80
C ILE A 34 -12.01 2.53 2.49
N ALA A 35 -12.43 1.95 1.37
CA ALA A 35 -12.03 2.42 0.06
C ALA A 35 -12.62 3.81 -0.20
N ASP A 36 -11.80 4.72 -0.71
CA ASP A 36 -12.28 5.96 -1.30
C ASP A 36 -12.77 5.67 -2.72
N SER A 37 -13.84 6.33 -3.16
CA SER A 37 -14.29 6.27 -4.54
C SER A 37 -13.84 7.50 -5.33
N PHE A 38 -13.59 7.29 -6.61
CA PHE A 38 -13.25 8.33 -7.57
C PHE A 38 -14.05 8.09 -8.87
N PRO A 39 -14.75 9.10 -9.42
CA PRO A 39 -15.53 8.94 -10.65
C PRO A 39 -14.68 8.50 -11.85
N ALA A 40 -15.27 7.74 -12.77
CA ALA A 40 -14.65 7.30 -14.02
C ALA A 40 -15.72 7.04 -15.11
N GLU A 41 -15.31 6.87 -16.37
CA GLU A 41 -16.22 6.81 -17.53
C GLU A 41 -17.31 5.72 -17.48
N LYS A 42 -17.12 4.63 -16.72
CA LYS A 42 -18.06 3.48 -16.65
C LYS A 42 -18.31 2.95 -15.23
N GLY A 43 -17.97 3.73 -14.22
CA GLY A 43 -18.09 3.32 -12.83
C GLY A 43 -17.24 4.21 -11.93
N GLU A 44 -16.90 3.67 -10.77
CA GLU A 44 -15.95 4.32 -9.87
C GLU A 44 -14.64 3.52 -9.86
N ILE A 45 -13.54 4.23 -9.71
CA ILE A 45 -12.27 3.67 -9.28
C ILE A 45 -12.32 3.64 -7.75
N LEU A 46 -12.09 2.46 -7.17
CA LEU A 46 -11.96 2.31 -5.72
C LEU A 46 -10.48 2.30 -5.34
N ILE A 47 -10.11 3.16 -4.41
CA ILE A 47 -8.74 3.30 -3.92
C ILE A 47 -8.73 2.87 -2.46
N THR A 48 -7.97 1.84 -2.14
CA THR A 48 -7.81 1.35 -0.77
C THR A 48 -6.36 1.46 -0.34
N PRO A 49 -6.00 2.49 0.44
CA PRO A 49 -4.72 2.56 1.15
C PRO A 49 -4.57 1.36 2.09
N LEU A 50 -3.49 0.60 1.97
CA LEU A 50 -3.25 -0.60 2.78
C LEU A 50 -2.25 -0.31 3.90
N VAL A 51 -1.00 -0.02 3.56
CA VAL A 51 0.07 0.28 4.53
C VAL A 51 1.25 0.94 3.84
N HIS A 52 1.84 1.96 4.47
CA HIS A 52 3.09 2.60 4.01
C HIS A 52 3.01 3.21 2.59
N SER A 53 3.35 2.46 1.54
CA SER A 53 3.19 2.82 0.12
C SER A 53 2.30 1.84 -0.66
N SER A 54 1.75 0.84 0.02
CA SER A 54 0.91 -0.20 -0.54
C SER A 54 -0.51 0.29 -0.78
N VAL A 55 -0.98 0.17 -2.02
CA VAL A 55 -2.31 0.63 -2.45
C VAL A 55 -2.97 -0.43 -3.31
N GLN A 56 -4.25 -0.70 -3.04
CA GLN A 56 -5.11 -1.43 -3.96
C GLN A 56 -5.98 -0.46 -4.75
N VAL A 57 -5.97 -0.60 -6.07
CA VAL A 57 -6.85 0.13 -6.99
C VAL A 57 -7.76 -0.88 -7.68
N GLU A 58 -9.06 -0.60 -7.66
CA GLU A 58 -10.06 -1.43 -8.33
C GLU A 58 -10.83 -0.61 -9.36
N TYR A 59 -11.01 -1.18 -10.55
CA TYR A 59 -11.88 -0.61 -11.57
C TYR A 59 -12.49 -1.72 -12.40
N LEU A 60 -13.82 -1.81 -12.37
CA LEU A 60 -14.56 -2.92 -12.96
C LEU A 60 -14.00 -4.27 -12.45
N ASP A 61 -13.54 -5.13 -13.35
CA ASP A 61 -12.94 -6.43 -13.02
C ASP A 61 -11.41 -6.39 -12.91
N THR A 62 -10.79 -5.20 -13.02
CA THR A 62 -9.34 -5.02 -12.95
C THR A 62 -8.92 -4.58 -11.56
N ILE A 63 -8.05 -5.37 -10.94
CA ILE A 63 -7.39 -5.05 -9.67
C ILE A 63 -5.91 -4.78 -9.94
N VAL A 64 -5.44 -3.61 -9.50
CA VAL A 64 -4.03 -3.20 -9.53
C VAL A 64 -3.52 -3.10 -8.09
N GLN A 65 -2.43 -3.78 -7.78
CA GLN A 65 -1.72 -3.62 -6.50
C GLN A 65 -0.45 -2.81 -6.74
N ILE A 66 -0.25 -1.78 -5.93
CA ILE A 66 0.97 -0.98 -5.91
C ILE A 66 1.74 -1.36 -4.66
N ASP A 67 3.02 -1.71 -4.81
CA ASP A 67 3.96 -2.01 -3.71
C ASP A 67 3.34 -2.87 -2.58
N PRO A 68 2.80 -4.05 -2.88
CA PRO A 68 2.12 -4.87 -1.88
C PRO A 68 3.07 -5.24 -0.74
N TRP A 69 2.72 -4.89 0.50
CA TRP A 69 3.50 -5.22 1.69
C TRP A 69 2.65 -5.86 2.79
N GLY A 70 2.95 -7.11 3.12
CA GLY A 70 2.07 -7.96 3.93
C GLY A 70 2.19 -7.77 5.45
N VAL A 71 2.87 -6.73 5.92
CA VAL A 71 3.27 -6.58 7.33
C VAL A 71 2.09 -6.39 8.30
N VAL A 72 0.97 -5.87 7.81
CA VAL A 72 -0.28 -5.72 8.57
C VAL A 72 -1.32 -6.80 8.22
N GLY A 73 -0.94 -7.77 7.40
CA GLY A 73 -1.82 -8.79 6.83
C GLY A 73 -2.54 -8.31 5.56
N LEU A 74 -2.75 -9.24 4.63
CA LEU A 74 -3.39 -9.00 3.33
C LEU A 74 -4.79 -9.60 3.23
N SER A 75 -5.41 -9.97 4.35
CA SER A 75 -6.70 -10.69 4.33
C SER A 75 -7.85 -9.93 3.66
N ASN A 76 -7.73 -8.60 3.59
CA ASN A 76 -8.71 -7.73 2.96
C ASN A 76 -8.27 -7.25 1.56
N ALA A 77 -7.07 -7.61 1.12
CA ALA A 77 -6.59 -7.30 -0.22
C ALA A 77 -7.05 -8.37 -1.23
N LYS A 78 -7.31 -7.95 -2.46
CA LYS A 78 -7.77 -8.79 -3.56
C LYS A 78 -6.58 -9.23 -4.40
N SER A 79 -6.65 -10.44 -4.94
CA SER A 79 -5.71 -10.88 -5.96
C SER A 79 -5.82 -9.99 -7.20
N ALA A 80 -4.70 -9.75 -7.86
CA ALA A 80 -4.51 -8.68 -8.82
C ALA A 80 -4.33 -9.19 -10.25
N GLN A 81 -4.83 -8.47 -11.24
CA GLN A 81 -4.45 -8.70 -12.64
C GLN A 81 -3.12 -8.01 -12.96
N LEU A 82 -2.75 -7.00 -12.18
CA LEU A 82 -1.53 -6.22 -12.34
C LEU A 82 -0.95 -5.88 -10.98
N ILE A 83 0.35 -6.11 -10.80
CA ILE A 83 1.11 -5.68 -9.63
C ILE A 83 2.23 -4.76 -10.12
N LEU A 84 2.33 -3.56 -9.56
CA LEU A 84 3.38 -2.60 -9.87
C LEU A 84 4.29 -2.44 -8.65
N VAL A 85 5.59 -2.65 -8.86
CA VAL A 85 6.63 -2.48 -7.83
C VAL A 85 7.53 -1.33 -8.23
N THR A 86 7.58 -0.30 -7.39
CA THR A 86 8.29 0.96 -7.62
C THR A 86 9.79 0.86 -7.34
N ASP A 87 10.17 0.06 -6.34
CA ASP A 87 11.54 -0.07 -5.85
C ASP A 87 11.80 -1.44 -5.20
N SER A 88 13.06 -1.78 -4.97
CA SER A 88 13.54 -3.08 -4.47
C SER A 88 13.55 -3.30 -2.94
N PRO A 89 13.52 -2.30 -2.04
CA PRO A 89 13.44 -2.55 -0.60
C PRO A 89 12.19 -3.34 -0.20
N GLY A 90 12.28 -4.13 0.87
CA GLY A 90 11.23 -5.10 1.24
C GLY A 90 9.85 -4.51 1.57
N HIS A 91 9.77 -3.22 1.92
CA HIS A 91 8.48 -2.52 2.11
C HIS A 91 7.87 -1.98 0.81
N HIS A 92 8.51 -2.22 -0.34
CA HIS A 92 7.97 -2.05 -1.70
C HIS A 92 7.90 -3.37 -2.46
N LEU A 93 8.94 -4.20 -2.32
CA LEU A 93 9.06 -5.52 -2.96
C LEU A 93 9.04 -6.61 -1.89
N ASP A 94 7.84 -7.04 -1.52
CA ASP A 94 7.61 -8.22 -0.68
C ASP A 94 7.18 -9.40 -1.56
N ALA A 95 8.13 -10.28 -1.89
CA ALA A 95 7.89 -11.40 -2.79
C ALA A 95 6.76 -12.33 -2.32
N ASP A 96 6.63 -12.56 -1.01
CA ASP A 96 5.56 -13.40 -0.45
C ASP A 96 4.19 -12.75 -0.64
N SER A 97 4.11 -11.43 -0.51
CA SER A 97 2.89 -10.67 -0.75
C SER A 97 2.52 -10.63 -2.22
N ILE A 98 3.49 -10.43 -3.10
CA ILE A 98 3.33 -10.51 -4.55
C ILE A 98 2.78 -11.89 -4.94
N GLU A 99 3.35 -12.98 -4.43
CA GLU A 99 2.89 -14.35 -4.70
C GLU A 99 1.45 -14.55 -4.23
N LYS A 100 1.11 -14.16 -2.98
CA LYS A 100 -0.24 -14.32 -2.42
C LYS A 100 -1.32 -13.55 -3.17
N LEU A 101 -0.97 -12.39 -3.73
CA LEU A 101 -1.89 -11.55 -4.49
C LEU A 101 -1.88 -11.88 -5.99
N SER A 102 -1.00 -12.76 -6.45
CA SER A 102 -0.98 -13.18 -7.85
C SER A 102 -2.01 -14.27 -8.16
N GLN A 103 -2.45 -14.27 -9.41
CA GLN A 103 -3.24 -15.26 -10.12
C GLN A 103 -2.41 -15.79 -11.29
N SER A 104 -2.94 -16.77 -12.02
CA SER A 104 -2.22 -17.37 -13.17
C SER A 104 -1.93 -16.39 -14.32
N ASP A 105 -2.69 -15.31 -14.42
CA ASP A 105 -2.62 -14.29 -15.46
C ASP A 105 -2.11 -12.92 -14.94
N THR A 106 -1.66 -12.85 -13.69
CA THR A 106 -1.10 -11.63 -13.11
C THR A 106 0.18 -11.23 -13.82
N SER A 107 0.25 -9.97 -14.25
CA SER A 107 1.51 -9.36 -14.65
C SER A 107 2.14 -8.63 -13.48
N VAL A 108 3.40 -8.94 -13.17
CA VAL A 108 4.18 -8.21 -12.15
C VAL A 108 5.17 -7.31 -12.86
N VAL A 109 4.92 -6.00 -12.82
CA VAL A 109 5.78 -4.97 -13.39
C VAL A 109 6.72 -4.47 -12.31
N ILE A 110 8.00 -4.41 -12.63
CA ILE A 110 9.05 -4.04 -11.69
C ILE A 110 9.96 -2.94 -12.27
N ALA A 111 10.49 -2.11 -11.39
CA ALA A 111 11.67 -1.34 -11.70
C ALA A 111 12.89 -2.27 -11.88
N LYS A 112 13.92 -1.78 -12.57
CA LYS A 112 15.10 -2.58 -12.94
C LYS A 112 15.80 -3.20 -11.74
N ASN A 113 15.84 -2.49 -10.61
CA ASN A 113 16.49 -2.98 -9.40
C ASN A 113 15.72 -4.11 -8.68
N GLY A 114 14.46 -4.38 -9.07
CA GLY A 114 13.68 -5.51 -8.56
C GLY A 114 14.02 -6.85 -9.22
N LEU A 115 14.70 -6.84 -10.38
CA LEU A 115 14.98 -8.04 -11.18
C LEU A 115 15.70 -9.18 -10.41
N PRO A 116 16.65 -8.90 -9.49
CA PRO A 116 17.26 -9.97 -8.70
C PRO A 116 16.30 -10.73 -7.78
N GLN A 117 15.19 -10.10 -7.37
CA GLN A 117 14.21 -10.69 -6.46
C GLN A 117 13.02 -11.29 -7.22
N ILE A 118 12.62 -10.68 -8.34
CA ILE A 118 11.52 -11.13 -9.21
C ILE A 118 12.06 -11.35 -10.63
N PRO A 119 12.75 -12.47 -10.92
CA PRO A 119 13.44 -12.69 -12.19
C PRO A 119 12.50 -12.80 -13.40
N ASP A 120 11.24 -13.17 -13.17
CA ASP A 120 10.20 -13.32 -14.21
C ASP A 120 9.31 -12.07 -14.34
N GLY A 121 9.65 -10.98 -13.66
CA GLY A 121 8.91 -9.71 -13.72
C GLY A 121 9.07 -9.00 -15.05
N VAL A 122 8.04 -8.24 -15.45
CA VAL A 122 8.09 -7.32 -16.57
C VAL A 122 8.89 -6.09 -16.14
N VAL A 123 10.15 -6.01 -16.53
CA VAL A 123 10.99 -4.84 -16.24
C VAL A 123 10.59 -3.68 -17.12
N MET A 124 10.25 -2.54 -16.51
CA MET A 124 10.09 -1.26 -17.21
C MET A 124 11.25 -0.32 -16.90
N ALA A 125 11.87 0.22 -17.95
CA ALA A 125 12.82 1.31 -17.84
C ALA A 125 12.10 2.66 -17.67
N ASN A 126 12.77 3.64 -17.04
CA ASN A 126 12.24 5.00 -16.93
C ASN A 126 11.87 5.56 -18.32
N GLY A 127 10.67 6.13 -18.43
CA GLY A 127 10.14 6.72 -19.66
C GLY A 127 9.40 5.74 -20.59
N GLU A 128 9.33 4.45 -20.25
CA GLU A 128 8.57 3.48 -21.03
C GLU A 128 7.07 3.56 -20.76
N THR A 129 6.29 3.25 -21.79
CA THR A 129 4.84 3.09 -21.71
C THR A 129 4.45 1.71 -22.22
N ILE A 130 3.66 0.97 -21.44
CA ILE A 130 3.11 -0.33 -21.84
C ILE A 130 1.61 -0.39 -21.56
N VAL A 131 0.94 -1.39 -22.13
CA VAL A 131 -0.46 -1.70 -21.83
C VAL A 131 -0.55 -3.15 -21.38
N LEU A 132 -1.03 -3.37 -20.16
CA LEU A 132 -1.23 -4.70 -19.57
C LEU A 132 -2.59 -4.74 -18.88
N SER A 133 -3.33 -5.84 -19.02
CA SER A 133 -4.63 -6.04 -18.35
C SER A 133 -5.64 -4.90 -18.58
N GLY A 134 -5.57 -4.23 -19.74
CA GLY A 134 -6.41 -3.09 -20.09
C GLY A 134 -6.00 -1.74 -19.45
N VAL A 135 -4.86 -1.70 -18.77
CA VAL A 135 -4.32 -0.53 -18.07
C VAL A 135 -3.10 -0.01 -18.83
N THR A 136 -3.05 1.30 -19.09
CA THR A 136 -1.83 1.95 -19.60
C THR A 136 -0.94 2.33 -18.42
N ILE A 137 0.33 1.96 -18.49
CA ILE A 137 1.32 2.17 -17.43
C ILE A 137 2.47 2.96 -18.03
N GLU A 138 2.80 4.10 -17.44
CA GLU A 138 3.97 4.91 -17.78
C GLU A 138 4.96 4.85 -16.62
N ALA A 139 6.19 4.39 -16.87
CA ALA A 139 7.26 4.40 -15.88
C ALA A 139 7.90 5.81 -15.83
N VAL A 140 7.92 6.41 -14.65
CA VAL A 140 8.48 7.73 -14.39
C VAL A 140 9.77 7.55 -13.59
N ALA A 141 10.83 8.28 -13.91
CA ALA A 141 12.07 8.16 -13.15
C ALA A 141 11.86 8.59 -11.68
N ALA A 142 12.31 7.75 -10.74
CA ALA A 142 12.27 8.02 -9.31
C ALA A 142 13.69 7.95 -8.73
N TYR A 143 14.21 9.07 -8.22
CA TYR A 143 15.57 9.15 -7.67
C TYR A 143 15.78 10.34 -6.72
N ASP A 144 16.92 10.31 -6.03
CA ASP A 144 17.41 11.39 -5.16
C ASP A 144 18.14 12.48 -5.98
N ILE A 145 17.83 13.77 -5.72
CA ILE A 145 18.48 14.95 -6.32
C ILE A 145 19.19 15.85 -5.31
N ILE A 146 18.86 15.77 -4.03
CA ILE A 146 19.59 16.52 -3.00
C ILE A 146 21.06 16.04 -2.94
N PRO A 147 22.05 16.95 -2.86
CA PRO A 147 23.46 16.57 -2.81
C PRO A 147 23.80 15.60 -1.67
N GLY A 148 24.55 14.54 -1.99
CA GLY A 148 24.96 13.48 -1.06
C GLY A 148 25.13 12.15 -1.80
N ALA A 149 25.53 11.08 -1.10
CA ALA A 149 25.43 9.74 -1.68
C ALA A 149 23.95 9.39 -1.84
N PRO A 150 23.43 9.14 -3.06
CA PRO A 150 22.02 8.80 -3.25
C PRO A 150 21.75 7.42 -2.65
N GLU A 151 20.62 7.30 -1.95
CA GLU A 151 20.06 5.99 -1.58
C GLU A 151 19.36 5.37 -2.80
N HIS A 152 18.74 6.22 -3.65
CA HIS A 152 18.07 5.82 -4.88
C HIS A 152 18.70 6.55 -6.09
N PRO A 153 19.64 5.91 -6.80
CA PRO A 153 20.27 6.52 -7.98
C PRO A 153 19.33 6.53 -9.19
N LYS A 154 19.52 7.51 -10.08
CA LYS A 154 18.74 7.64 -11.32
C LYS A 154 18.87 6.38 -12.19
N GLY A 155 17.73 5.86 -12.63
CA GLY A 155 17.62 4.68 -13.51
C GLY A 155 17.33 3.35 -12.82
N ASP A 156 17.28 3.33 -11.48
CA ASP A 156 17.11 2.08 -10.73
C ASP A 156 15.66 1.84 -10.26
N ALA A 157 14.95 2.90 -9.87
CA ALA A 157 13.56 2.86 -9.38
C ALA A 157 12.59 3.60 -10.33
N ASN A 158 11.29 3.31 -10.19
CA ASN A 158 10.19 3.90 -10.97
C ASN A 158 9.12 4.51 -10.04
N GLY A 159 8.55 5.63 -10.43
CA GLY A 159 7.13 5.91 -10.18
C GLY A 159 6.30 5.38 -11.36
N TYR A 160 4.99 5.30 -11.21
CA TYR A 160 4.10 4.88 -12.29
C TYR A 160 2.90 5.80 -12.44
N VAL A 161 2.59 6.20 -13.67
CA VAL A 161 1.25 6.69 -14.02
C VAL A 161 0.43 5.50 -14.50
N VAL A 162 -0.72 5.29 -13.88
CA VAL A 162 -1.69 4.24 -14.15
C VAL A 162 -2.92 4.89 -14.75
N THR A 163 -3.16 4.66 -16.04
CA THR A 163 -4.35 5.17 -16.72
C THR A 163 -5.38 4.06 -16.88
N LEU A 164 -6.56 4.26 -16.27
CA LEU A 164 -7.71 3.37 -16.34
C LEU A 164 -9.00 4.17 -16.11
N GLY A 165 -10.10 3.76 -16.76
CA GLY A 165 -11.38 4.44 -16.60
C GLY A 165 -11.46 5.89 -17.09
N GLY A 166 -10.49 6.34 -17.88
CA GLY A 166 -10.36 7.74 -18.32
C GLY A 166 -9.49 8.59 -17.40
N GLU A 167 -9.12 8.06 -16.23
CA GLU A 167 -8.38 8.76 -15.18
C GLU A 167 -6.92 8.33 -15.14
N ARG A 168 -6.04 9.22 -14.67
CA ARG A 168 -4.59 9.09 -14.57
C ARG A 168 -4.16 9.19 -13.12
N LEU A 169 -3.81 8.04 -12.54
CA LEU A 169 -3.36 7.93 -11.14
C LEU A 169 -1.84 7.83 -11.11
N PHE A 170 -1.16 8.76 -10.43
CA PHE A 170 0.29 8.77 -10.30
C PHE A 170 0.75 8.25 -8.94
N PHE A 171 1.55 7.19 -8.94
CA PHE A 171 2.22 6.63 -7.77
C PHE A 171 3.71 6.94 -7.85
N ALA A 172 4.19 7.87 -7.03
CA ALA A 172 5.52 8.44 -7.22
C ALA A 172 6.71 7.54 -6.81
N GLY A 173 6.45 6.37 -6.22
CA GLY A 173 7.46 5.55 -5.55
C GLY A 173 8.21 6.31 -4.46
N VAL A 174 9.52 6.02 -4.35
CA VAL A 174 10.47 6.75 -3.51
C VAL A 174 11.25 7.74 -4.37
N THR A 175 10.82 9.01 -4.36
CA THR A 175 11.45 10.05 -5.17
C THR A 175 11.41 11.42 -4.51
N GLU A 176 12.28 12.32 -4.96
CA GLU A 176 12.19 13.76 -4.76
C GLU A 176 11.42 14.43 -5.92
N CYS A 177 11.27 15.76 -5.92
CA CYS A 177 10.62 16.46 -7.03
C CYS A 177 11.55 16.60 -8.26
N VAL A 178 11.79 15.49 -8.93
CA VAL A 178 12.63 15.39 -10.13
C VAL A 178 11.93 15.97 -11.36
N ASP A 179 12.69 16.26 -12.41
CA ASP A 179 12.14 16.91 -13.61
C ASP A 179 11.13 16.01 -14.35
N GLU A 180 11.33 14.69 -14.31
CA GLU A 180 10.39 13.73 -14.88
C GLU A 180 9.02 13.75 -14.19
N VAL A 181 8.99 13.96 -12.87
CA VAL A 181 7.73 14.14 -12.12
C VAL A 181 7.08 15.46 -12.49
N LYS A 182 7.85 16.57 -12.51
CA LYS A 182 7.33 17.90 -12.87
C LYS A 182 6.81 17.98 -14.31
N ALA A 183 7.25 17.09 -15.19
CA ALA A 183 6.84 17.04 -16.59
C ALA A 183 5.50 16.32 -16.81
N LEU A 184 4.97 15.63 -15.79
CA LEU A 184 3.68 14.97 -15.88
C LEU A 184 2.55 15.99 -16.07
N VAL A 185 1.56 15.62 -16.87
CA VAL A 185 0.39 16.46 -17.17
C VAL A 185 -0.89 15.64 -17.04
N GLY A 186 -1.97 16.31 -16.63
CA GLY A 186 -3.29 15.72 -16.47
C GLY A 186 -3.26 14.53 -15.53
N ILE A 187 -2.66 14.67 -14.35
CA ILE A 187 -2.79 13.67 -13.29
C ILE A 187 -4.06 13.98 -12.53
N ASP A 188 -4.96 13.02 -12.36
CA ASP A 188 -6.23 13.22 -11.65
C ASP A 188 -6.07 12.91 -10.15
N VAL A 189 -5.31 11.85 -9.83
CA VAL A 189 -4.97 11.47 -8.45
C VAL A 189 -3.48 11.24 -8.31
N ALA A 190 -2.85 11.81 -7.29
CA ALA A 190 -1.42 11.60 -7.00
C ALA A 190 -1.17 10.98 -5.62
N PHE A 191 -0.18 10.09 -5.52
CA PHE A 191 0.35 9.52 -4.28
C PHE A 191 1.79 9.98 -4.11
N MET A 192 2.00 10.93 -3.20
CA MET A 192 3.27 11.62 -3.02
C MET A 192 3.98 11.17 -1.74
N PRO A 193 5.27 10.82 -1.78
CA PRO A 193 6.01 10.42 -0.61
C PRO A 193 6.41 11.62 0.24
N MET A 194 6.49 11.43 1.55
CA MET A 194 7.37 12.25 2.38
C MET A 194 8.52 11.37 2.87
N ASN A 195 9.67 11.39 2.20
CA ASN A 195 10.82 10.53 2.51
C ASN A 195 11.54 11.00 3.80
N ILE A 196 10.81 11.06 4.91
CA ILE A 196 11.26 11.51 6.23
C ILE A 196 11.62 10.29 7.10
N PRO A 197 12.69 10.36 7.91
CA PRO A 197 13.41 11.57 8.34
C PRO A 197 14.57 12.01 7.44
N ARG A 198 14.87 11.31 6.34
CA ARG A 198 16.06 11.59 5.51
C ARG A 198 16.10 12.99 4.90
N GLY A 199 14.98 13.72 4.92
CA GLY A 199 14.90 15.10 4.45
C GLY A 199 15.02 15.23 2.94
N ARG A 200 14.86 14.12 2.20
CA ARG A 200 14.90 14.05 0.74
C ARG A 200 13.65 14.69 0.14
N MET A 201 12.48 14.22 0.58
CA MET A 201 11.18 14.77 0.22
C MET A 201 10.47 15.21 1.50
N THR A 202 10.69 16.47 1.90
CA THR A 202 10.09 17.07 3.09
C THR A 202 8.60 17.40 2.84
N PRO A 203 7.79 17.69 3.88
CA PRO A 203 6.39 18.08 3.68
C PRO A 203 6.23 19.28 2.72
N SER A 204 7.03 20.33 2.88
CA SER A 204 6.98 21.50 1.99
C SER A 204 7.43 21.16 0.58
N ALA A 205 8.49 20.37 0.40
CA ALA A 205 8.94 19.96 -0.93
C ALA A 205 7.90 19.06 -1.64
N ALA A 206 7.24 18.17 -0.89
CA ALA A 206 6.15 17.37 -1.41
C ALA A 206 4.97 18.25 -1.85
N ALA A 207 4.55 19.20 -1.02
CA ALA A 207 3.46 20.11 -1.34
C ALA A 207 3.77 21.00 -2.56
N GLU A 208 4.99 21.53 -2.67
CA GLU A 208 5.44 22.28 -3.85
C GLU A 208 5.39 21.42 -5.12
N CYS A 209 5.84 20.17 -5.04
CA CYS A 209 5.78 19.25 -6.17
C CYS A 209 4.33 18.91 -6.57
N THR A 210 3.46 18.67 -5.58
CA THR A 210 2.03 18.44 -5.79
C THR A 210 1.37 19.63 -6.47
N LYS A 211 1.70 20.87 -6.09
CA LYS A 211 1.19 22.09 -6.76
C LYS A 211 1.65 22.21 -8.22
N ILE A 212 2.85 21.72 -8.56
CA ILE A 212 3.31 21.67 -9.96
C ILE A 212 2.53 20.63 -10.76
N LEU A 213 2.28 19.45 -10.18
CA LEU A 213 1.50 18.39 -10.80
C LEU A 213 0.03 18.78 -11.00
N ASN A 214 -0.52 19.57 -10.06
CA ASN A 214 -1.89 20.05 -10.03
C ASN A 214 -2.94 18.93 -10.23
N PRO A 215 -2.93 17.86 -9.41
CA PRO A 215 -3.98 16.85 -9.45
C PRO A 215 -5.27 17.33 -8.80
N ASP A 216 -6.39 16.68 -9.11
CA ASP A 216 -7.65 16.94 -8.41
C ASP A 216 -7.57 16.43 -6.96
N VAL A 217 -6.97 15.26 -6.75
CA VAL A 217 -6.83 14.63 -5.44
C VAL A 217 -5.37 14.24 -5.18
N VAL A 218 -4.91 14.42 -3.95
CA VAL A 218 -3.61 13.94 -3.50
C VAL A 218 -3.72 13.11 -2.21
N TYR A 219 -2.95 12.03 -2.17
CA TYR A 219 -2.64 11.26 -0.97
C TYR A 219 -1.15 11.43 -0.65
N THR A 220 -0.82 11.46 0.62
CA THR A 220 0.57 11.35 1.07
C THR A 220 0.80 9.98 1.66
N TYR A 221 1.86 9.31 1.24
CA TYR A 221 2.22 7.96 1.68
C TYR A 221 3.73 7.90 2.01
N HIS A 222 4.26 6.73 2.35
CA HIS A 222 5.70 6.51 2.58
C HIS A 222 6.34 7.48 3.60
N TYR A 223 5.53 8.02 4.53
CA TYR A 223 5.90 9.15 5.40
C TYR A 223 6.35 8.77 6.81
N ASP A 224 6.23 7.50 7.23
CA ASP A 224 6.68 7.08 8.56
C ASP A 224 7.69 5.93 8.47
N GLN A 225 8.91 6.27 8.06
CA GLN A 225 10.04 5.32 8.01
C GLN A 225 10.43 4.83 9.41
N GLY A 226 10.13 5.61 10.45
CA GLY A 226 10.34 5.21 11.84
C GLY A 226 9.43 4.04 12.21
N TRP A 227 8.13 4.16 11.91
CA TRP A 227 7.16 3.08 12.10
C TRP A 227 7.59 1.83 11.32
N ALA A 228 7.95 1.97 10.04
CA ALA A 228 8.34 0.84 9.19
C ALA A 228 9.58 0.12 9.75
N ARG A 229 10.66 0.85 10.09
CA ARG A 229 11.90 0.25 10.61
C ARG A 229 11.74 -0.39 11.98
N GLN A 230 10.80 0.12 12.79
CA GLN A 230 10.54 -0.45 14.11
C GLN A 230 9.83 -1.81 14.07
N LEU A 231 9.33 -2.25 12.90
CA LEU A 231 8.76 -3.58 12.75
C LEU A 231 9.87 -4.65 12.77
N ASP A 232 11.00 -4.37 12.11
CA ASP A 232 12.15 -5.26 12.09
C ASP A 232 13.07 -5.06 13.31
N ASN A 233 13.13 -3.82 13.82
CA ASN A 233 13.95 -3.46 14.98
C ASN A 233 13.13 -2.62 15.97
N PRO A 234 12.43 -3.25 16.93
CA PRO A 234 11.57 -2.55 17.90
C PRO A 234 12.27 -1.46 18.71
N ASP A 235 13.58 -1.58 18.91
CA ASP A 235 14.42 -0.61 19.63
C ASP A 235 14.95 0.52 18.71
N PHE A 236 14.57 0.54 17.42
CA PHE A 236 14.96 1.60 16.50
C PHE A 236 14.42 2.96 16.96
N ILE A 237 15.35 3.87 17.23
CA ILE A 237 15.06 5.26 17.53
C ILE A 237 15.13 6.03 16.21
N SER A 238 13.98 6.48 15.73
CA SER A 238 13.92 7.33 14.55
C SER A 238 14.66 8.64 14.81
N PRO A 239 15.53 9.10 13.88
CA PRO A 239 16.06 10.45 13.92
C PRO A 239 14.95 11.50 14.01
N GLU A 240 15.30 12.67 14.53
CA GLU A 240 14.43 13.85 14.52
C GLU A 240 14.01 14.16 13.07
N LEU A 241 12.73 14.46 12.87
CA LEU A 241 12.22 14.81 11.55
C LEU A 241 12.69 16.21 11.15
N PRO A 242 12.79 16.51 9.84
CA PRO A 242 13.11 17.85 9.36
C PRO A 242 12.24 18.92 10.04
N GLY A 243 12.89 19.96 10.57
CA GLY A 243 12.20 21.04 11.29
C GLY A 243 11.75 20.71 12.73
N GLY A 244 12.16 19.58 13.29
CA GLY A 244 11.77 19.16 14.65
C GLY A 244 10.30 18.76 14.76
N LEU A 245 9.69 18.40 13.64
CA LEU A 245 8.28 18.04 13.56
C LEU A 245 8.03 16.62 14.06
N THR A 246 6.78 16.36 14.45
CA THR A 246 6.23 15.00 14.51
C THR A 246 5.67 14.59 13.14
N VAL A 247 5.35 13.31 12.95
CA VAL A 247 4.68 12.82 11.73
C VAL A 247 3.34 13.53 11.53
N ALA A 248 2.53 13.67 12.60
CA ALA A 248 1.27 14.39 12.54
C ALA A 248 1.45 15.84 12.08
N GLN A 249 2.41 16.56 12.68
CA GLN A 249 2.72 17.94 12.27
C GLN A 249 3.28 18.04 10.86
N SER A 250 3.96 17.00 10.37
CA SER A 250 4.43 16.94 8.98
C SER A 250 3.27 16.86 7.99
N LEU A 251 2.25 16.05 8.30
CA LEU A 251 1.01 15.98 7.51
C LEU A 251 0.20 17.28 7.60
N ASP A 252 0.10 17.88 8.79
CA ASP A 252 -0.56 19.19 8.98
C ASP A 252 0.14 20.30 8.18
N LEU A 253 1.47 20.29 8.13
CA LEU A 253 2.23 21.24 7.34
C LEU A 253 1.98 21.03 5.84
N PHE A 254 2.00 19.79 5.35
CA PHE A 254 1.69 19.51 3.94
C PHE A 254 0.29 20.00 3.55
N GLU A 255 -0.73 19.70 4.36
CA GLU A 255 -2.10 20.16 4.11
C GLU A 255 -2.18 21.68 4.07
N LYS A 256 -1.56 22.35 5.04
CA LYS A 256 -1.51 23.82 5.10
C LYS A 256 -0.84 24.41 3.85
N GLU A 257 0.24 23.82 3.37
CA GLU A 257 0.97 24.30 2.18
C GLU A 257 0.20 24.09 0.86
N LEU A 258 -0.87 23.27 0.89
CA LEU A 258 -1.82 23.09 -0.21
C LEU A 258 -3.04 24.01 -0.12
N GLU A 259 -3.20 24.80 0.95
CA GLU A 259 -4.27 25.80 1.03
C GLU A 259 -4.27 26.69 -0.22
N GLU A 260 -5.46 27.06 -0.70
CA GLU A 260 -5.68 27.89 -1.90
C GLU A 260 -5.26 27.25 -3.25
N SER A 261 -4.69 26.03 -3.26
CA SER A 261 -4.35 25.34 -4.52
C SER A 261 -5.55 24.78 -5.28
N GLY A 262 -6.65 24.50 -4.57
CA GLY A 262 -7.82 23.79 -5.11
C GLY A 262 -7.68 22.25 -5.14
N ILE A 263 -6.52 21.72 -4.76
CA ILE A 263 -6.22 20.29 -4.71
C ILE A 263 -6.85 19.68 -3.45
N GLU A 264 -7.64 18.61 -3.60
CA GLU A 264 -8.22 17.90 -2.47
C GLU A 264 -7.16 16.99 -1.82
N TYR A 265 -6.81 17.25 -0.55
CA TYR A 265 -5.95 16.35 0.21
C TYR A 265 -6.77 15.30 0.97
N ARG A 266 -6.60 14.02 0.63
CA ARG A 266 -7.23 12.90 1.34
C ARG A 266 -6.24 12.24 2.30
N ARG A 267 -6.48 12.42 3.60
CA ARG A 267 -5.72 11.75 4.66
C ARG A 267 -6.23 10.32 4.83
N SER A 268 -5.34 9.35 4.75
CA SER A 268 -5.65 7.94 5.00
C SER A 268 -4.81 7.39 6.16
N ASN A 269 -5.31 6.31 6.77
CA ASN A 269 -4.59 5.62 7.84
C ASN A 269 -3.62 4.57 7.26
N TRP A 270 -2.42 5.03 6.89
CA TRP A 270 -1.36 4.19 6.32
C TRP A 270 -0.58 3.38 7.38
N TYR A 271 -0.75 3.72 8.65
CA TYR A 271 0.09 3.22 9.75
C TYR A 271 -0.80 2.83 10.94
N PRO A 272 -1.35 1.62 10.94
CA PRO A 272 -2.16 1.16 12.06
C PRO A 272 -1.36 1.15 13.36
N SER A 273 -2.05 1.44 14.47
CA SER A 273 -1.45 1.37 15.80
C SER A 273 -0.88 -0.02 16.05
N LYS A 274 0.35 -0.07 16.55
CA LYS A 274 0.96 -1.33 17.01
C LYS A 274 0.08 -1.94 18.11
N ARG A 275 -0.26 -3.21 17.95
CA ARG A 275 -0.98 -3.98 18.98
C ARG A 275 -0.05 -4.43 20.08
#